data_AF-A0A7V9Q3T6-F1
#
_entry.id   AF-A0A7V9Q3T6-F1
#
_cell.length_a   1.000
_cell.length_b   1.000
_cell.length_c   1.000
_cell.angle_alpha   90.00
_cell.angle_beta   90.00
_cell.angle_gamma   90.00
#
_symmetry.space_group_name_H-M   'P 1'
#
loop_
_entity.id
_entity.type
_entity.pdbx_description
1 polymer ?
#
loop_
_entity_poly.entity_id
_entity_poly.type
_entity_poly.pdbx_seq_one_letter_code
_entity_poly.pdbx_strand_id
1 'polypeptide(L)'
;MILKGGHAISYAGLFLFSIVLFFRPYEIISALSSFKTMAFWTAIFTLLVYIPSQIGREGNLTARPREVNLVLLLCLTALLSMPLAADPKMAWEAFNQEFIKAVLMFIVLVNVVNTERRLKGLLLLTLAVSCYLSWHALNDYRVGNFYDQFSRVKGAIGGMFGNPNDMALHLVTMLPITVALLLSTRNFAGKMLYGVCGALMTVATVVTFSRGGFIGLMAAGLVMAWKFGRRNRVGVVALTAVTLLLFIAFAPGSYGTRLLSIVDTGLDASGSHNA
;
A
#
# COMPACT_ATOMS: atom_id res chain seq x y z
N MET A 1 20.42 -9.96 20.38
CA MET A 1 19.22 -10.49 19.68
C MET A 1 19.73 -11.46 18.62
N ILE A 2 19.58 -12.76 18.86
CA ILE A 2 20.30 -13.83 18.15
C ILE A 2 19.81 -13.90 16.70
N LEU A 3 20.67 -13.53 15.75
CA LEU A 3 20.49 -13.72 14.31
C LEU A 3 20.47 -15.23 14.01
N LYS A 4 19.29 -15.86 14.04
CA LYS A 4 19.11 -17.22 13.54
C LYS A 4 18.89 -17.18 12.01
N GLY A 5 19.95 -17.50 11.26
CA GLY A 5 19.98 -17.55 9.80
C GLY A 5 19.19 -18.70 9.16
N GLY A 6 17.89 -18.84 9.49
CA GLY A 6 17.10 -20.04 9.18
C GLY A 6 16.06 -19.96 8.05
N HIS A 7 15.68 -18.75 7.63
CA HIS A 7 14.48 -18.54 6.79
C HIS A 7 14.79 -18.07 5.36
N ALA A 8 15.90 -18.50 4.77
CA ALA A 8 16.31 -18.01 3.45
C ALA A 8 15.31 -18.39 2.34
N ILE A 9 14.84 -19.63 2.32
CA ILE A 9 13.87 -20.12 1.33
C ILE A 9 12.49 -19.49 1.59
N SER A 10 12.06 -19.40 2.85
CA SER A 10 10.82 -18.72 3.24
C SER A 10 10.83 -17.25 2.82
N TYR A 11 12.00 -16.58 2.91
CA TYR A 11 12.17 -15.21 2.42
C TYR A 11 12.10 -15.13 0.90
N ALA A 12 12.75 -16.04 0.18
CA ALA A 12 12.66 -16.08 -1.27
C ALA A 12 11.22 -16.30 -1.75
N GLY A 13 10.47 -17.20 -1.08
CA GLY A 13 9.04 -17.40 -1.31
C GLY A 13 8.23 -16.14 -1.07
N LEU A 14 8.40 -15.49 0.09
CA LEU A 14 7.72 -14.24 0.43
C LEU A 14 8.04 -13.11 -0.57
N PHE A 15 9.31 -13.00 -0.99
CA PHE A 15 9.76 -12.00 -1.95
C PHE A 15 9.16 -12.25 -3.34
N LEU A 16 9.13 -13.51 -3.78
CA LEU A 16 8.49 -13.90 -5.04
C LEU A 16 6.98 -13.67 -4.99
N PHE A 17 6.32 -14.06 -3.90
CA PHE A 17 4.91 -13.76 -3.68
C PHE A 17 4.65 -12.27 -3.78
N SER A 18 5.50 -11.44 -3.17
CA SER A 18 5.39 -9.98 -3.25
C SER A 18 5.53 -9.49 -4.69
N ILE A 19 6.52 -9.97 -5.46
CA ILE A 19 6.65 -9.62 -6.88
C ILE A 19 5.38 -9.99 -7.64
N VAL A 20 4.88 -11.22 -7.49
CA VAL A 20 3.71 -11.69 -8.23
C VAL A 20 2.45 -10.93 -7.82
N LEU A 21 2.27 -10.63 -6.54
CA LEU A 21 1.11 -9.90 -6.03
C LEU A 21 1.12 -8.44 -6.50
N PHE A 22 2.27 -7.77 -6.43
CA PHE A 22 2.37 -6.34 -6.70
C PHE A 22 2.55 -6.01 -8.18
N PHE A 23 3.42 -6.73 -8.91
CA PHE A 23 3.65 -6.50 -10.34
C PHE A 23 2.68 -7.27 -11.25
N ARG A 24 2.07 -8.35 -10.75
CA ARG A 24 1.12 -9.19 -11.50
C ARG A 24 1.61 -9.46 -12.94
N PRO A 25 2.77 -10.13 -13.09
CA PRO A 25 3.46 -10.28 -14.38
C PRO A 25 2.59 -10.95 -15.46
N TYR A 26 1.58 -11.71 -15.06
CA TYR A 26 0.56 -12.31 -15.93
C TYR A 26 -0.37 -11.30 -16.61
N GLU A 27 -0.44 -10.04 -16.15
CA GLU A 27 -1.17 -8.97 -16.86
C GLU A 27 -0.26 -8.16 -17.79
N ILE A 28 1.05 -8.16 -17.53
CA ILE A 28 2.04 -7.39 -18.29
C ILE A 28 2.60 -8.22 -19.45
N ILE A 29 2.86 -9.51 -19.22
CA ILE A 29 3.50 -10.42 -20.16
C ILE A 29 2.43 -11.34 -20.75
N SER A 30 2.16 -11.20 -22.06
CA SER A 30 1.14 -11.98 -22.77
C SER A 30 1.31 -13.49 -22.61
N ALA A 31 2.55 -13.98 -22.61
CA ALA A 31 2.88 -15.39 -22.41
C ALA A 31 2.46 -15.94 -21.03
N LEU A 32 2.29 -15.08 -20.03
CA LEU A 32 1.89 -15.46 -18.67
C LEU A 32 0.40 -15.26 -18.38
N SER A 33 -0.39 -14.83 -19.37
CA SER A 33 -1.81 -14.44 -19.20
C SER A 33 -2.72 -15.55 -18.64
N SER A 34 -2.37 -16.82 -18.85
CA SER A 34 -3.09 -17.98 -18.29
C SER A 34 -2.85 -18.19 -16.79
N PHE A 35 -1.81 -17.59 -16.20
CA PHE A 35 -1.40 -17.82 -14.80
C PHE A 35 -1.99 -16.80 -13.82
N LYS A 36 -3.28 -16.47 -13.94
CA LYS A 36 -3.94 -15.46 -13.08
C LYS A 36 -3.95 -15.81 -11.59
N THR A 37 -3.80 -17.09 -11.25
CA THR A 37 -3.75 -17.61 -9.87
C THR A 37 -2.34 -17.75 -9.30
N MET A 38 -1.32 -17.21 -9.99
CA MET A 38 0.09 -17.35 -9.57
C MET A 38 0.37 -16.82 -8.16
N ALA A 39 -0.27 -15.71 -7.77
CA ALA A 39 -0.13 -15.16 -6.40
C ALA A 39 -0.62 -16.14 -5.34
N PHE A 40 -1.71 -16.87 -5.62
CA PHE A 40 -2.25 -17.88 -4.72
C PHE A 40 -1.30 -19.07 -4.56
N TRP A 41 -0.77 -19.60 -5.67
CA TRP A 41 0.16 -20.73 -5.64
C TRP A 41 1.50 -20.37 -5.00
N THR A 42 2.03 -19.16 -5.25
CA THR A 42 3.25 -18.68 -4.58
C THR A 42 3.04 -18.45 -3.08
N ALA A 43 1.85 -18.01 -2.65
CA ALA A 43 1.49 -17.95 -1.23
C ALA A 43 1.46 -19.34 -0.59
N ILE A 44 0.82 -20.32 -1.23
CA ILE A 44 0.79 -21.72 -0.75
C ILE A 44 2.21 -22.26 -0.62
N PHE A 45 3.03 -22.12 -1.67
CA PHE A 45 4.43 -22.53 -1.63
C PHE A 45 5.18 -21.87 -0.47
N THR A 46 4.99 -20.57 -0.26
CA THR A 46 5.62 -19.83 0.84
C THR A 46 5.19 -20.39 2.19
N LEU A 47 3.90 -20.70 2.39
CA LEU A 47 3.38 -21.30 3.62
C LEU A 47 3.91 -22.72 3.84
N LEU A 48 3.96 -23.55 2.79
CA LEU A 48 4.50 -24.91 2.84
C LEU A 48 5.97 -24.95 3.22
N VAL A 49 6.76 -23.95 2.82
CA VAL A 49 8.16 -23.80 3.24
C VAL A 49 8.25 -23.19 4.64
N TYR A 50 7.43 -22.18 4.93
CA TYR A 50 7.46 -21.44 6.18
C TYR A 50 7.09 -22.32 7.38
N ILE A 51 5.99 -23.07 7.32
CA ILE A 51 5.48 -23.81 8.50
C ILE A 51 6.51 -24.83 9.03
N PRO A 52 7.09 -25.74 8.21
CA PRO A 52 8.09 -26.69 8.70
C PRO A 52 9.38 -26.00 9.14
N SER A 53 9.82 -24.94 8.43
CA SER A 53 11.04 -24.20 8.80
C SER A 53 10.88 -23.44 10.11
N GLN A 54 9.70 -22.89 10.39
CA GLN A 54 9.38 -22.20 11.63
C GLN A 54 9.31 -23.18 12.80
N ILE A 55 8.55 -24.27 12.66
CA ILE A 55 8.43 -25.30 13.71
C ILE A 55 9.79 -25.93 14.00
N GLY A 56 10.53 -26.34 12.97
CA GLY A 56 11.80 -27.05 13.13
C GLY A 56 12.94 -26.20 13.72
N ARG A 57 12.92 -24.87 13.55
CA ARG A 57 14.01 -23.98 14.02
C ARG A 57 13.68 -23.17 15.27
N GLU A 58 12.40 -22.84 15.45
CA GLU A 58 11.94 -21.96 16.53
C GLU A 58 10.99 -22.66 17.51
N GLY A 59 10.49 -23.85 17.20
CA GLY A 59 9.61 -24.63 18.09
C GLY A 59 8.23 -24.00 18.30
N ASN A 60 7.84 -23.04 17.46
CA ASN A 60 6.57 -22.33 17.53
C ASN A 60 5.99 -22.12 16.12
N LEU A 61 4.76 -21.61 16.01
CA LEU A 61 4.12 -21.28 14.73
C LEU A 61 4.35 -19.83 14.28
N THR A 62 4.63 -18.94 15.24
CA THR A 62 4.87 -17.52 15.00
C THR A 62 5.50 -16.90 16.24
N ALA A 63 6.43 -15.97 16.03
CA ALA A 63 6.83 -15.00 17.04
C ALA A 63 5.59 -14.21 17.51
N ARG A 64 5.57 -13.83 18.79
CA ARG A 64 4.44 -13.14 19.43
C ARG A 64 4.77 -11.69 19.80
N PRO A 65 5.26 -10.84 18.88
CA PRO A 65 5.37 -9.41 19.16
C PRO A 65 3.96 -8.81 19.29
N ARG A 66 3.89 -7.57 19.80
CA ARG A 66 2.61 -6.90 20.08
C ARG A 66 1.72 -6.83 18.84
N GLU A 67 2.32 -6.58 17.69
CA GLU A 67 1.65 -6.43 16.40
C GLU A 67 0.96 -7.73 15.98
N VAL A 68 1.63 -8.88 16.12
CA VAL A 68 1.02 -10.19 15.82
C VAL A 68 -0.14 -10.48 16.78
N ASN A 69 0.02 -10.18 18.06
CA ASN A 69 -1.06 -10.38 19.03
C ASN A 69 -2.28 -9.49 18.74
N LEU A 70 -2.06 -8.24 18.34
CA LEU A 70 -3.15 -7.33 17.94
C LEU A 70 -3.87 -7.80 16.67
N VAL A 71 -3.14 -8.31 15.67
CA VAL A 71 -3.76 -8.87 14.46
C VAL A 71 -4.54 -10.14 14.78
N LEU A 72 -4.02 -11.02 15.64
CA LEU A 72 -4.75 -12.22 16.08
C LEU A 72 -5.98 -11.86 16.92
N LEU A 73 -5.90 -10.82 17.75
CA LEU A 73 -7.05 -10.28 18.45
C LEU A 73 -8.08 -9.73 17.47
N LEU A 74 -7.64 -9.01 16.43
CA LEU A 74 -8.52 -8.51 15.37
C LEU A 74 -9.23 -9.67 14.64
N CYS A 75 -8.51 -10.76 14.34
CA CYS A 75 -9.11 -11.98 13.79
C CYS A 75 -10.17 -12.57 14.72
N LEU A 76 -9.86 -12.65 16.01
CA LEU A 76 -10.81 -13.15 16.99
C LEU A 76 -12.04 -12.25 17.07
N THR A 77 -11.86 -10.93 17.13
CA THR A 77 -12.98 -9.99 17.17
C THR A 77 -13.84 -10.09 15.91
N ALA A 78 -13.23 -10.26 14.74
CA ALA A 78 -13.96 -10.45 13.49
C ALA A 78 -14.81 -11.73 13.54
N LEU A 79 -14.23 -12.86 13.98
CA LEU A 79 -14.94 -14.13 14.09
C LEU A 79 -16.10 -14.07 15.09
N LEU A 80 -15.90 -13.37 16.22
CA LEU A 80 -16.95 -13.19 17.23
C LEU A 80 -18.05 -12.22 16.78
N SER A 81 -17.72 -11.23 15.95
CA SER A 81 -18.72 -10.28 15.42
C SER A 81 -19.49 -10.82 14.21
N MET A 82 -18.96 -11.81 13.48
CA MET A 82 -19.59 -12.35 12.26
C MET A 82 -21.03 -12.85 12.47
N PRO A 83 -21.36 -13.62 13.53
CA PRO A 83 -22.74 -14.05 13.77
C PRO A 83 -23.72 -12.89 14.04
N LEU A 84 -23.19 -11.73 14.47
CA LEU A 84 -23.96 -10.52 14.75
C LEU A 84 -24.07 -9.59 13.53
N ALA A 85 -23.44 -9.94 12.40
CA ALA A 85 -23.47 -9.14 11.19
C ALA A 85 -24.86 -9.18 10.54
N ALA A 86 -25.23 -8.09 9.86
CA ALA A 86 -26.47 -8.01 9.09
C ALA A 86 -26.54 -9.08 7.97
N ASP A 87 -25.39 -9.39 7.36
CA ASP A 87 -25.21 -10.52 6.45
C ASP A 87 -23.99 -11.36 6.88
N PRO A 88 -24.20 -12.43 7.67
CA PRO A 88 -23.12 -13.30 8.12
C PRO A 88 -22.40 -14.04 6.99
N LYS A 89 -23.09 -14.31 5.88
CA LYS A 89 -22.49 -15.02 4.73
C LYS A 89 -21.50 -14.11 4.02
N MET A 90 -21.89 -12.88 3.74
CA MET A 90 -21.00 -11.88 3.17
C MET A 90 -19.80 -11.61 4.08
N ALA A 91 -20.03 -11.53 5.40
CA ALA A 91 -18.94 -11.36 6.37
C ALA A 91 -17.95 -12.53 6.36
N TRP A 92 -18.43 -13.77 6.26
CA TRP A 92 -17.57 -14.95 6.12
C TRP A 92 -16.79 -14.95 4.80
N GLU A 93 -17.43 -14.60 3.69
CA GLU A 93 -16.78 -14.51 2.39
C GLU A 93 -15.64 -13.49 2.39
N ALA A 94 -15.88 -12.28 2.91
CA ALA A 94 -14.84 -11.26 3.06
C ALA A 94 -13.68 -11.74 3.95
N PHE A 95 -13.99 -12.42 5.07
CA PHE A 95 -12.97 -12.95 5.97
C PHE A 95 -12.09 -14.02 5.30
N ASN A 96 -12.73 -15.00 4.67
CA ASN A 96 -12.06 -16.16 4.10
C ASN A 96 -11.33 -15.84 2.79
N GLN A 97 -11.87 -14.93 1.97
CA GLN A 97 -11.30 -14.64 0.66
C GLN A 97 -10.16 -13.62 0.72
N GLU A 98 -10.21 -12.64 1.62
CA GLU A 98 -9.24 -11.54 1.64
C GLU A 98 -8.49 -11.46 2.98
N PHE A 99 -9.24 -11.29 4.07
CA PHE A 99 -8.67 -10.91 5.36
C PHE A 99 -7.71 -11.98 5.91
N ILE A 100 -8.12 -13.25 5.95
CA ILE A 100 -7.28 -14.32 6.50
C ILE A 100 -5.99 -14.52 5.71
N LYS A 101 -6.02 -14.32 4.39
CA LYS A 101 -4.83 -14.42 3.53
C LYS A 101 -3.82 -13.31 3.85
N ALA A 102 -4.31 -12.09 4.07
CA ALA A 102 -3.47 -10.97 4.49
C ALA A 102 -2.85 -11.23 5.88
N VAL A 103 -3.61 -11.78 6.83
CA VAL A 103 -3.13 -12.14 8.17
C VAL A 103 -2.04 -13.21 8.10
N LEU A 104 -2.25 -14.27 7.31
CA LEU A 104 -1.27 -15.34 7.14
C LEU A 104 0.04 -14.80 6.56
N MET A 105 -0.03 -13.99 5.51
CA MET A 105 1.17 -13.41 4.89
C MET A 105 1.85 -12.37 5.78
N PHE A 106 1.09 -11.63 6.60
CA PHE A 106 1.64 -10.75 7.63
C PHE A 106 2.44 -11.53 8.68
N ILE A 107 1.90 -12.66 9.15
CA ILE A 107 2.61 -13.55 10.09
C ILE A 107 3.92 -14.05 9.47
N VAL A 108 3.90 -14.52 8.22
CA VAL A 108 5.12 -14.93 7.50
C VAL A 108 6.11 -13.76 7.44
N LEU A 109 5.66 -12.55 7.07
CA LEU A 109 6.50 -11.38 6.96
C LEU A 109 7.22 -11.05 8.26
N VAL A 110 6.50 -11.01 9.39
CA VAL A 110 7.08 -10.69 10.72
C VAL A 110 8.17 -11.70 11.12
N ASN A 111 7.98 -12.98 10.82
CA ASN A 111 8.92 -14.03 11.23
C ASN A 111 10.13 -14.15 10.29
N VAL A 112 9.91 -13.94 8.99
CA VAL A 112 10.91 -14.17 7.95
C VAL A 112 11.79 -12.94 7.71
N VAL A 113 11.24 -11.73 7.85
CA VAL A 113 11.94 -10.46 7.61
C VAL A 113 12.66 -9.99 8.88
N ASN A 114 13.63 -10.79 9.31
CA ASN A 114 14.34 -10.60 10.58
C ASN A 114 15.75 -9.99 10.43
N THR A 115 16.10 -9.50 9.23
CA THR A 115 17.38 -8.81 8.97
C THR A 115 17.16 -7.51 8.22
N GLU A 116 18.04 -6.55 8.45
CA GLU A 116 18.02 -5.25 7.75
C GLU A 116 18.09 -5.42 6.23
N ARG A 117 18.88 -6.38 5.74
CA ARG A 117 18.99 -6.67 4.30
C ARG A 117 17.66 -7.12 3.69
N ARG A 118 16.94 -8.02 4.37
CA ARG A 118 15.62 -8.51 3.94
C ARG A 118 14.56 -7.41 3.96
N LEU A 119 14.56 -6.60 5.02
CA LEU A 119 13.65 -5.46 5.12
C LEU A 119 13.91 -4.45 3.99
N LYS A 120 15.17 -4.06 3.78
CA LYS A 120 15.56 -3.18 2.68
C LYS A 120 15.17 -3.73 1.31
N GLY A 121 15.33 -5.03 1.09
CA GLY A 121 14.91 -5.69 -0.14
C GLY A 121 13.42 -5.48 -0.43
N LEU A 122 12.56 -5.76 0.55
CA LEU A 122 11.11 -5.54 0.41
C LEU A 122 10.74 -4.07 0.25
N LEU A 123 11.39 -3.16 0.98
CA LEU A 123 11.14 -1.72 0.83
C LEU A 123 11.53 -1.19 -0.55
N LEU A 124 12.64 -1.68 -1.12
CA LEU A 124 13.04 -1.32 -2.48
C LEU A 124 12.11 -1.92 -3.53
N LEU A 125 11.62 -3.16 -3.30
CA LEU A 125 10.61 -3.77 -4.14
C LEU A 125 9.32 -2.94 -4.14
N THR A 126 8.79 -2.59 -2.96
CA THR A 126 7.56 -1.78 -2.86
C THR A 126 7.78 -0.38 -3.44
N LEU A 127 8.96 0.22 -3.26
CA LEU A 127 9.30 1.50 -3.90
C LEU A 127 9.26 1.40 -5.43
N ALA A 128 9.86 0.35 -6.00
CA ALA A 128 9.85 0.13 -7.45
C ALA A 128 8.43 -0.05 -7.99
N VAL A 129 7.59 -0.81 -7.26
CA VAL A 129 6.15 -0.96 -7.57
C VAL A 129 5.44 0.39 -7.50
N SER A 130 5.64 1.15 -6.43
CA SER A 130 5.01 2.48 -6.29
C SER A 130 5.40 3.40 -7.45
N CYS A 131 6.65 3.37 -7.91
CA CYS A 131 7.11 4.15 -9.06
C CYS A 131 6.44 3.68 -10.35
N TYR A 132 6.36 2.37 -10.57
CA TYR A 132 5.68 1.78 -11.72
C TYR A 132 4.20 2.19 -11.77
N LEU A 133 3.47 2.01 -10.66
CA LEU A 133 2.07 2.42 -10.54
C LEU A 133 1.91 3.92 -10.78
N SER A 134 2.82 4.73 -10.22
CA SER A 134 2.79 6.18 -10.39
C SER A 134 2.97 6.60 -11.85
N TRP A 135 3.96 6.03 -12.54
CA TRP A 135 4.21 6.29 -13.94
C TRP A 135 2.99 5.97 -14.80
N HIS A 136 2.41 4.79 -14.61
CA HIS A 136 1.23 4.37 -15.34
C HIS A 136 0.00 5.21 -15.01
N ALA A 137 -0.17 5.61 -13.75
CA ALA A 137 -1.28 6.49 -13.38
C ALA A 137 -1.20 7.84 -14.11
N LEU A 138 0.01 8.40 -14.24
CA LEU A 138 0.24 9.61 -15.02
C LEU A 138 0.01 9.39 -16.52
N ASN A 139 0.43 8.23 -17.05
CA ASN A 139 0.23 7.90 -18.45
C ASN A 139 -1.26 7.76 -18.80
N ASP A 140 -2.03 7.04 -17.98
CA ASP A 140 -3.47 6.90 -18.13
C ASP A 140 -4.17 8.26 -18.06
N TYR A 141 -3.76 9.13 -17.13
CA TYR A 141 -4.27 10.50 -17.06
C TYR A 141 -3.99 11.29 -18.35
N ARG A 142 -2.78 11.18 -18.91
CA ARG A 142 -2.38 11.86 -20.16
C ARG A 142 -3.17 11.37 -21.39
N VAL A 143 -3.44 10.07 -21.47
CA VAL A 143 -4.15 9.45 -22.59
C VAL A 143 -5.68 9.54 -22.43
N GLY A 144 -6.16 9.96 -21.26
CA GLY A 144 -7.59 10.04 -20.95
C GLY A 144 -8.22 8.67 -20.64
N ASN A 145 -7.41 7.70 -20.20
CA ASN A 145 -7.87 6.36 -19.85
C ASN A 145 -8.40 6.34 -18.40
N PHE A 146 -9.69 6.63 -18.27
CA PHE A 146 -10.34 6.76 -16.97
C PHE A 146 -11.18 5.52 -16.61
N TYR A 147 -11.15 5.15 -15.33
CA TYR A 147 -11.98 4.13 -14.69
C TYR A 147 -13.47 4.48 -14.74
N ASP A 148 -13.79 5.76 -14.57
CA ASP A 148 -15.16 6.28 -14.60
C ASP A 148 -15.26 7.61 -15.36
N GLN A 149 -16.50 8.07 -15.55
CA GLN A 149 -16.80 9.35 -16.20
C GLN A 149 -16.28 10.58 -15.41
N PHE A 150 -15.75 10.37 -14.19
CA PHE A 150 -15.26 11.41 -13.29
C PHE A 150 -13.73 11.53 -13.30
N SER A 151 -13.09 11.09 -14.38
CA SER A 151 -11.66 11.23 -14.62
C SER A 151 -10.75 10.49 -13.62
N ARG A 152 -11.26 9.46 -12.94
CA ARG A 152 -10.41 8.60 -12.10
C ARG A 152 -9.53 7.73 -12.98
N VAL A 153 -8.23 7.68 -12.72
CA VAL A 153 -7.35 6.81 -13.50
C VAL A 153 -7.62 5.33 -13.20
N LYS A 154 -7.72 4.50 -14.24
CA LYS A 154 -7.93 3.04 -14.12
C LYS A 154 -6.77 2.32 -13.43
N GLY A 155 -5.54 2.78 -13.67
CA GLY A 155 -4.33 2.13 -13.18
C GLY A 155 -3.91 0.99 -14.10
N ALA A 156 -2.61 0.73 -14.17
CA ALA A 156 -2.05 -0.24 -15.13
C ALA A 156 -2.20 -1.70 -14.75
N ILE A 157 -2.52 -1.99 -13.49
CA ILE A 157 -2.62 -3.35 -12.99
C ILE A 157 -3.96 -3.48 -12.27
N GLY A 158 -4.72 -4.54 -12.56
CA GLY A 158 -5.96 -4.84 -11.84
C GLY A 158 -5.72 -5.34 -10.41
N GLY A 159 -6.65 -6.14 -9.89
CA GLY A 159 -6.51 -6.74 -8.55
C GLY A 159 -6.55 -5.66 -7.48
N MET A 160 -5.64 -5.70 -6.50
CA MET A 160 -5.64 -4.70 -5.42
C MET A 160 -5.32 -3.27 -5.87
N PHE A 161 -4.78 -3.07 -7.09
CA PHE A 161 -4.53 -1.73 -7.65
C PHE A 161 -5.52 -1.33 -8.74
N GLY A 162 -6.48 -2.20 -9.06
CA GLY A 162 -7.53 -1.88 -10.03
C GLY A 162 -8.52 -0.84 -9.50
N ASN A 163 -8.57 -0.64 -8.18
CA ASN A 163 -9.33 0.43 -7.55
C ASN A 163 -8.43 1.65 -7.31
N PRO A 164 -8.79 2.84 -7.82
CA PRO A 164 -8.00 4.06 -7.61
C PRO A 164 -7.80 4.41 -6.14
N ASN A 165 -8.73 4.01 -5.25
CA ASN A 165 -8.61 4.26 -3.81
C ASN A 165 -7.50 3.42 -3.17
N ASP A 166 -7.41 2.14 -3.52
CA ASP A 166 -6.42 1.22 -2.96
C ASP A 166 -5.02 1.56 -3.49
N MET A 167 -4.93 1.98 -4.75
CA MET A 167 -3.70 2.55 -5.32
C MET A 167 -3.27 3.81 -4.56
N ALA A 168 -4.19 4.75 -4.32
CA ALA A 168 -3.88 5.96 -3.55
C ALA A 168 -3.41 5.65 -2.12
N LEU A 169 -4.08 4.71 -1.44
CA LEU A 169 -3.69 4.25 -0.11
C LEU A 169 -2.25 3.70 -0.11
N HIS A 170 -1.91 2.86 -1.08
CA HIS A 170 -0.55 2.32 -1.21
C HIS A 170 0.50 3.41 -1.43
N LEU A 171 0.25 4.35 -2.34
CA LEU A 171 1.21 5.44 -2.62
C LEU A 171 1.40 6.35 -1.41
N VAL A 172 0.32 6.72 -0.72
CA VAL A 172 0.38 7.53 0.51
C VAL A 172 1.15 6.85 1.62
N THR A 173 0.92 5.54 1.83
CA THR A 173 1.64 4.80 2.89
C THR A 173 3.12 4.65 2.61
N MET A 174 3.52 4.59 1.32
CA MET A 174 4.92 4.48 0.93
C MET A 174 5.65 5.85 0.90
N LEU A 175 4.93 6.97 0.79
CA LEU A 175 5.53 8.31 0.73
C LEU A 175 6.45 8.64 1.93
N PRO A 176 6.06 8.43 3.20
CA PRO A 176 6.95 8.69 4.34
C PRO A 176 8.24 7.88 4.31
N ILE A 177 8.18 6.65 3.79
CA ILE A 177 9.36 5.79 3.64
C ILE A 177 10.27 6.37 2.57
N THR A 178 9.73 6.77 1.41
CA THR A 178 10.48 7.41 0.33
C THR A 178 11.13 8.71 0.78
N VAL A 179 10.43 9.55 1.55
CA VAL A 179 10.98 10.78 2.14
C VAL A 179 12.06 10.46 3.16
N ALA A 180 11.89 9.44 4.00
CA ALA A 180 12.94 9.01 4.93
C ALA A 180 14.21 8.53 4.20
N LEU A 181 14.06 7.79 3.09
CA LEU A 181 15.19 7.38 2.24
C LEU A 181 15.88 8.58 1.58
N LEU A 182 15.10 9.55 1.08
CA LEU A 182 15.60 10.81 0.54
C LEU A 182 16.46 11.56 1.56
N LEU A 183 15.95 11.74 2.79
CA LEU A 183 16.64 12.48 3.86
C LEU A 183 17.86 11.72 4.40
N SER A 184 17.83 10.39 4.38
CA SER A 184 18.93 9.55 4.87
C SER A 184 20.09 9.46 3.86
N THR A 185 19.83 9.72 2.58
CA THR A 185 20.81 9.59 1.52
C THR A 185 21.74 10.80 1.44
N ARG A 186 23.06 10.55 1.38
CA ARG A 186 24.07 11.61 1.34
C ARG A 186 24.46 12.04 -0.07
N ASN A 187 24.45 11.12 -1.04
CA ASN A 187 24.86 11.40 -2.41
C ASN A 187 23.75 12.15 -3.19
N PHE A 188 24.16 12.98 -4.16
CA PHE A 188 23.21 13.77 -4.95
C PHE A 188 22.31 12.90 -5.82
N ALA A 189 22.89 11.87 -6.48
CA ALA A 189 22.14 10.98 -7.35
C ALA A 189 21.00 10.25 -6.63
N GLY A 190 21.24 9.71 -5.43
CA GLY A 190 20.22 9.04 -4.65
C GLY A 190 19.18 10.01 -4.09
N LYS A 191 19.58 11.25 -3.72
CA LYS A 191 18.61 12.32 -3.40
C LYS A 191 17.72 12.64 -4.59
N MET A 192 18.28 12.76 -5.77
CA MET A 192 17.51 13.03 -6.98
C MET A 192 16.55 11.87 -7.28
N LEU A 193 17.02 10.63 -7.18
CA LEU A 193 16.21 9.42 -7.36
C LEU A 193 15.00 9.41 -6.40
N TYR A 194 15.23 9.45 -5.09
CA TYR A 194 14.14 9.39 -4.12
C TYR A 194 13.23 10.63 -4.14
N GLY A 195 13.79 11.80 -4.49
CA GLY A 195 13.01 13.01 -4.70
C GLY A 195 12.04 12.89 -5.88
N VAL A 196 12.51 12.37 -7.01
CA VAL A 196 11.67 12.09 -8.18
C VAL A 196 10.64 11.00 -7.85
N CYS A 197 11.02 9.92 -7.18
CA CYS A 197 10.07 8.89 -6.74
C CYS A 197 8.96 9.49 -5.86
N GLY A 198 9.33 10.28 -4.85
CA GLY A 198 8.36 10.92 -3.96
C GLY A 198 7.42 11.87 -4.71
N ALA A 199 7.96 12.71 -5.60
CA ALA A 199 7.17 13.61 -6.41
C ALA A 199 6.19 12.85 -7.33
N LEU A 200 6.66 11.80 -8.00
CA LEU A 200 5.82 10.93 -8.83
C LEU A 200 4.68 10.32 -8.03
N MET A 201 4.94 9.80 -6.83
CA MET A 201 3.93 9.21 -5.96
C MET A 201 2.89 10.23 -5.49
N THR A 202 3.32 11.46 -5.16
CA THR A 202 2.40 12.55 -4.79
C THR A 202 1.48 12.91 -5.96
N VAL A 203 2.05 13.14 -7.16
CA VAL A 203 1.25 13.47 -8.36
C VAL A 203 0.33 12.32 -8.74
N ALA A 204 0.82 11.08 -8.70
CA ALA A 204 0.03 9.88 -8.97
C ALA A 204 -1.16 9.75 -8.00
N THR A 205 -0.93 10.03 -6.71
CA THR A 205 -2.00 10.03 -5.71
C THR A 205 -3.07 11.07 -6.03
N VAL A 206 -2.69 12.26 -6.49
CA VAL A 206 -3.64 13.28 -6.95
C VAL A 206 -4.46 12.80 -8.14
N VAL A 207 -3.82 12.27 -9.19
CA VAL A 207 -4.56 11.84 -10.39
C VAL A 207 -5.42 10.59 -10.20
N THR A 208 -5.35 9.92 -9.04
CA THR A 208 -6.36 8.91 -8.65
C THR A 208 -7.72 9.51 -8.32
N PHE A 209 -7.76 10.82 -8.06
CA PHE A 209 -8.89 11.56 -7.51
C PHE A 209 -9.43 10.98 -6.18
N SER A 210 -8.67 10.16 -5.44
CA SER A 210 -9.14 9.56 -4.19
C SER A 210 -9.21 10.57 -3.03
N ARG A 211 -10.41 10.75 -2.45
CA ARG A 211 -10.64 11.57 -1.24
C ARG A 211 -9.81 11.07 -0.05
N GLY A 212 -9.85 9.76 0.20
CA GLY A 212 -9.05 9.13 1.24
C GLY A 212 -7.54 9.24 0.97
N GLY A 213 -7.13 9.12 -0.29
CA GLY A 213 -5.76 9.40 -0.73
C GLY A 213 -5.31 10.82 -0.39
N PHE A 214 -6.14 11.82 -0.67
CA PHE A 214 -5.84 13.22 -0.37
C PHE A 214 -5.75 13.49 1.14
N ILE A 215 -6.73 13.03 1.92
CA ILE A 215 -6.69 13.15 3.39
C ILE A 215 -5.43 12.46 3.94
N GLY A 216 -5.09 11.29 3.42
CA GLY A 216 -3.87 10.56 3.75
C GLY A 216 -2.60 11.35 3.43
N LEU A 217 -2.52 12.01 2.25
CA LEU A 217 -1.41 12.90 1.90
C LEU A 217 -1.29 14.07 2.89
N MET A 218 -2.40 14.70 3.25
CA MET A 218 -2.40 15.80 4.22
C MET A 218 -1.86 15.31 5.57
N ALA A 219 -2.42 14.22 6.09
CA ALA A 219 -2.00 13.66 7.37
C ALA A 219 -0.52 13.25 7.36
N ALA A 220 -0.08 12.52 6.33
CA ALA A 220 1.32 12.10 6.17
C ALA A 220 2.24 13.32 6.04
N GLY A 221 1.87 14.31 5.23
CA GLY A 221 2.61 15.56 5.02
C GLY A 221 2.80 16.34 6.32
N LEU A 222 1.73 16.55 7.09
CA LEU A 222 1.78 17.25 8.37
C LEU A 222 2.63 16.51 9.41
N VAL A 223 2.48 15.18 9.50
CA VAL A 223 3.28 14.35 10.42
C VAL A 223 4.77 14.38 10.03
N MET A 224 5.09 14.30 8.74
CA MET A 224 6.46 14.41 8.25
C MET A 224 7.05 15.79 8.51
N ALA A 225 6.30 16.86 8.23
CA ALA A 225 6.68 18.24 8.52
C ALA A 225 7.00 18.42 10.02
N TRP A 226 6.15 17.88 10.89
CA TRP A 226 6.37 17.93 12.34
C TRP A 226 7.61 17.14 12.79
N LYS A 227 7.80 15.92 12.29
CA LYS A 227 8.91 15.02 12.68
C LYS A 227 10.26 15.48 12.15
N PHE A 228 10.32 15.96 10.90
CA PHE A 228 11.56 16.32 10.20
C PHE A 228 11.89 17.81 10.27
N GLY A 229 10.90 18.69 10.45
CA GLY A 229 11.07 20.15 10.60
C GLY A 229 11.64 20.59 11.96
N ARG A 230 12.60 19.84 12.54
CA ARG A 230 13.05 19.97 13.94
C ARG A 230 13.47 21.39 14.34
N ARG A 231 13.97 22.20 13.40
CA ARG A 231 14.44 23.58 13.66
C ARG A 231 13.31 24.62 13.71
N ASN A 232 12.22 24.41 12.99
CA ASN A 232 11.05 25.31 12.99
C ASN A 232 9.77 24.51 12.68
N ARG A 233 9.34 23.69 13.63
CA ARG A 233 8.21 22.76 13.42
C ARG A 233 6.93 23.51 13.03
N VAL A 234 6.63 24.59 13.73
CA VAL A 234 5.42 25.41 13.49
C VAL A 234 5.46 26.03 12.10
N GLY A 235 6.59 26.62 11.70
CA GLY A 235 6.74 27.22 10.36
C GLY A 235 6.64 26.19 9.22
N VAL A 236 7.27 25.02 9.36
CA VAL A 236 7.22 23.97 8.32
C VAL A 236 5.82 23.36 8.22
N VAL A 237 5.14 23.16 9.35
CA VAL A 237 3.75 22.66 9.37
C VAL A 237 2.80 23.70 8.78
N ALA A 238 2.91 24.97 9.17
CA ALA A 238 2.10 26.05 8.60
C ALA A 238 2.31 26.18 7.10
N LEU A 239 3.57 26.16 6.63
CA LEU A 239 3.89 26.17 5.20
C LEU A 239 3.27 24.98 4.48
N THR A 240 3.39 23.77 5.04
CA THR A 240 2.82 22.55 4.46
C THR A 240 1.29 22.64 4.38
N ALA A 241 0.64 23.15 5.42
CA ALA A 241 -0.80 23.36 5.44
C ALA A 241 -1.25 24.39 4.39
N VAL A 242 -0.53 25.51 4.28
CA VAL A 242 -0.80 26.54 3.25
C VAL A 242 -0.62 25.96 1.85
N THR A 243 0.44 25.19 1.58
CA THR A 243 0.65 24.53 0.29
C THR A 243 -0.49 23.57 -0.05
N LEU A 244 -0.97 22.80 0.92
CA LEU A 244 -2.12 21.90 0.72
C LEU A 244 -3.42 22.69 0.44
N LEU A 245 -3.65 23.80 1.12
CA LEU A 245 -4.81 24.67 0.88
C LEU A 245 -4.77 25.32 -0.50
N LEU A 246 -3.59 25.86 -0.90
CA LEU A 246 -3.39 26.40 -2.24
C LEU A 246 -3.59 25.33 -3.30
N PHE A 247 -3.11 24.11 -3.05
CA PHE A 247 -3.33 22.99 -3.96
C PHE A 247 -4.82 22.70 -4.17
N ILE A 248 -5.65 22.74 -3.11
CA ILE A 248 -7.12 22.57 -3.24
C ILE A 248 -7.72 23.72 -4.07
N ALA A 249 -7.32 24.96 -3.79
CA ALA A 249 -7.86 26.14 -4.46
C ALA A 249 -7.52 26.20 -5.95
N PHE A 250 -6.34 25.73 -6.33
CA PHE A 250 -5.84 25.73 -7.71
C PHE A 250 -5.86 24.34 -8.37
N ALA A 251 -6.56 23.37 -7.77
CA ALA A 251 -6.60 22.02 -8.31
C ALA A 251 -7.25 22.02 -9.72
N PRO A 252 -6.62 21.39 -10.71
CA PRO A 252 -7.13 21.38 -12.08
C PRO A 252 -8.43 20.58 -12.21
N GLY A 253 -9.40 21.12 -12.95
CA GLY A 253 -10.65 20.45 -13.33
C GLY A 253 -11.63 20.22 -12.17
N SER A 254 -12.34 19.09 -12.21
CA SER A 254 -13.33 18.67 -11.20
C SER A 254 -12.71 18.12 -9.90
N TYR A 255 -11.39 18.20 -9.73
CA TYR A 255 -10.73 17.67 -8.53
C TYR A 255 -11.17 18.43 -7.28
N GLY A 256 -11.25 19.77 -7.36
CA GLY A 256 -11.71 20.60 -6.25
C GLY A 256 -13.16 20.29 -5.84
N THR A 257 -14.07 20.12 -6.80
CA THR A 257 -15.47 19.76 -6.51
C THR A 257 -15.59 18.38 -5.89
N ARG A 258 -14.73 17.44 -6.29
CA ARG A 258 -14.67 16.10 -5.67
C ARG A 258 -14.08 16.11 -4.25
N LEU A 259 -13.17 17.02 -3.94
CA LEU A 259 -12.71 17.21 -2.56
C LEU A 259 -13.78 17.89 -1.70
N LEU A 260 -14.51 18.85 -2.27
CA LEU A 260 -15.61 19.52 -1.57
C LEU A 260 -16.76 18.57 -1.22
N SER A 261 -16.95 17.49 -1.98
CA SER A 261 -17.94 16.45 -1.64
C SER A 261 -17.61 15.64 -0.38
N ILE A 262 -16.43 15.83 0.23
CA ILE A 262 -16.14 15.33 1.58
C ILE A 262 -17.02 16.04 2.62
N VAL A 263 -17.30 17.32 2.39
CA VAL A 263 -18.05 18.18 3.33
C VAL A 263 -19.53 18.26 2.92
N ASP A 264 -19.81 18.31 1.62
CA ASP A 264 -21.17 18.35 1.09
C ASP A 264 -21.48 17.10 0.25
N THR A 265 -22.19 16.16 0.86
CA THR A 265 -22.59 14.91 0.20
C THR A 265 -23.55 15.13 -0.98
N GLY A 266 -24.21 16.30 -1.07
CA GLY A 266 -25.08 16.67 -2.20
C GLY A 266 -24.33 16.93 -3.51
N LEU A 267 -23.00 17.12 -3.44
CA LEU A 267 -22.13 17.29 -4.60
C LEU A 267 -21.57 15.97 -5.13
N ASP A 268 -21.86 14.84 -4.49
CA ASP A 268 -21.37 13.51 -4.91
C ASP A 268 -22.28 12.89 -5.97
N ALA A 269 -22.16 13.34 -7.21
CA ALA A 269 -22.85 12.74 -8.36
C ALA A 269 -22.39 11.28 -8.67
N SER A 270 -21.34 10.78 -8.01
CA SER A 270 -20.72 9.47 -8.28
C SER A 270 -21.14 8.36 -7.33
N GLY A 271 -21.99 8.66 -6.34
CA GLY A 271 -22.71 7.66 -5.55
C GLY A 271 -21.86 6.48 -5.06
N SER A 272 -20.74 6.72 -4.37
CA SER A 272 -19.93 5.65 -3.78
C SER A 272 -20.57 4.99 -2.55
N HIS A 273 -21.87 5.18 -2.34
CA HIS A 273 -22.64 4.62 -1.23
C HIS A 273 -23.25 3.24 -1.56
N ASN A 274 -23.18 2.81 -2.83
CA ASN A 274 -23.77 1.54 -3.30
C ASN A 274 -22.68 0.56 -3.80
N ALA A 275 -21.72 0.23 -2.95
CA ALA A 275 -20.81 -0.91 -3.15
C ALA A 275 -20.82 -1.79 -1.91
#